data_AF-A0A4R7F2F9-F1
#
_entry.id   AF-A0A4R7F2F9-F1
#
_cell.length_a   1.000
_cell.length_b   1.000
_cell.length_c   1.000
_cell.angle_alpha   90.00
_cell.angle_beta   90.00
_cell.angle_gamma   90.00
#
_symmetry.space_group_name_H-M   'P 1'
#
loop_
_entity.id
_entity.type
_entity.pdbx_description
1 polymer ?
#
loop_
_entity_poly.entity_id
_entity_poly.type
_entity_poly.pdbx_seq_one_letter_code
_entity_poly.pdbx_strand_id
1 'polypeptide(L)'
;MLFRSNGIGLIHKWFKNYNEASKYHLENGGYLLQFWEDFVICGIEYIRLLKLDSYTEEWRLIEYNWIEPKNEYAYQRLYDKAILQYYLL
;
A
#
# COMPACT_ATOMS: atom_id res chain seq x y z
N MET A 1 10.09 1.76 -2.33
CA MET A 1 10.14 1.11 -1.00
C MET A 1 9.17 -0.06 -0.88
N LEU A 2 7.91 0.06 -1.32
CA LEU A 2 6.92 -1.03 -1.23
C LEU A 2 6.94 -2.04 -2.39
N PHE A 3 7.73 -1.80 -3.43
CA PHE A 3 7.83 -2.71 -4.58
C PHE A 3 8.63 -3.97 -4.23
N ARG A 4 8.09 -5.14 -4.59
CA ARG A 4 8.72 -6.45 -4.49
C ARG A 4 8.49 -7.20 -5.80
N SER A 5 9.57 -7.55 -6.50
CA SER A 5 9.48 -8.23 -7.80
C SER A 5 8.80 -9.60 -7.72
N ASN A 6 9.01 -10.33 -6.62
CA ASN A 6 8.32 -11.61 -6.35
C ASN A 6 6.84 -11.45 -5.95
N GLY A 7 6.34 -10.24 -5.80
CA GLY A 7 4.96 -9.93 -5.42
C GLY A 7 4.07 -9.45 -6.57
N ILE A 8 4.58 -9.32 -7.79
CA ILE A 8 3.82 -8.76 -8.93
C ILE A 8 2.53 -9.55 -9.19
N GLY A 9 2.56 -10.88 -9.02
CA GLY A 9 1.37 -11.74 -9.19
C GLY A 9 0.26 -11.52 -8.15
N LEU A 10 0.52 -10.76 -7.08
CA LEU A 10 -0.46 -10.40 -6.04
C LEU A 10 -1.06 -9.01 -6.26
N ILE A 11 -0.71 -8.33 -7.36
CA ILE A 11 -1.31 -7.04 -7.73
C ILE A 11 -2.63 -7.31 -8.44
N HIS A 12 -3.71 -6.70 -7.95
CA HIS A 12 -5.05 -6.87 -8.50
C HIS A 12 -5.30 -5.94 -9.69
N LYS A 13 -4.80 -4.70 -9.61
CA LYS A 13 -5.00 -3.69 -10.65
C LYS A 13 -3.86 -2.69 -10.68
N TRP A 14 -3.57 -2.17 -11.87
CA TRP A 14 -2.49 -1.21 -12.13
C TRP A 14 -3.06 0.00 -12.89
N PHE A 15 -2.64 1.19 -12.51
CA PHE A 15 -3.11 2.46 -13.05
C PHE A 15 -1.93 3.41 -13.31
N LYS A 16 -2.07 4.21 -14.37
CA LYS A 16 -1.15 5.33 -14.67
C LYS A 16 -1.60 6.65 -14.04
N ASN A 17 -2.82 6.72 -13.54
CA ASN A 17 -3.44 7.93 -13.04
C ASN A 17 -3.98 7.71 -11.61
N TYR A 18 -3.66 8.63 -10.71
CA TYR A 18 -4.10 8.56 -9.32
C TYR A 18 -5.62 8.62 -9.17
N ASN A 19 -6.31 9.50 -9.92
CA ASN A 19 -7.75 9.67 -9.81
C ASN A 19 -8.50 8.39 -10.21
N GLU A 20 -8.02 7.68 -11.22
CA GLU A 20 -8.58 6.37 -11.61
C GLU A 20 -8.35 5.31 -10.53
N ALA A 21 -7.15 5.27 -9.96
CA ALA A 21 -6.78 4.33 -8.90
C ALA A 21 -7.58 4.59 -7.61
N SER A 22 -7.71 5.86 -7.22
CA SER A 22 -8.47 6.31 -6.05
C SER A 22 -9.96 6.03 -6.23
N LYS A 23 -10.53 6.30 -7.41
CA LYS A 23 -11.91 5.91 -7.72
C LYS A 23 -12.11 4.41 -7.58
N TYR A 24 -11.24 3.60 -8.18
CA TYR A 24 -11.33 2.14 -8.07
C TYR A 24 -11.21 1.67 -6.61
N HIS A 25 -10.28 2.23 -5.85
CA HIS A 25 -10.07 1.95 -4.42
C HIS A 25 -11.32 2.22 -3.60
N LEU A 26 -11.99 3.35 -3.80
CA LEU A 26 -13.23 3.69 -3.09
C LEU A 26 -14.39 2.75 -3.48
N GLU A 27 -14.45 2.32 -4.73
CA GLU A 27 -15.51 1.43 -5.24
C GLU A 27 -15.30 -0.05 -4.87
N ASN A 28 -14.06 -0.51 -4.81
CA ASN A 28 -13.72 -1.94 -4.71
C ASN A 28 -12.90 -2.31 -3.46
N GLY A 29 -12.42 -1.33 -2.71
CA GLY A 29 -11.49 -1.51 -1.60
C GLY A 29 -10.10 -1.96 -2.08
N GLY A 30 -9.35 -2.55 -1.13
CA GLY A 30 -7.97 -2.97 -1.32
C GLY A 30 -6.97 -2.01 -0.67
N TYR A 31 -5.69 -2.19 -0.98
CA TYR A 31 -4.60 -1.31 -0.53
C TYR A 31 -4.08 -0.56 -1.74
N LEU A 32 -4.18 0.77 -1.70
CA LEU A 32 -3.70 1.64 -2.77
C LEU A 32 -2.25 2.04 -2.47
N LEU A 33 -1.32 1.53 -3.29
CA LEU A 33 0.12 1.74 -3.15
C LEU A 33 0.69 2.45 -4.39
N GLN A 34 1.88 3.04 -4.24
CA GLN A 34 2.63 3.66 -5.33
C GLN A 34 3.87 2.84 -5.70
N PHE A 35 3.99 2.47 -6.97
CA PHE A 35 5.17 1.84 -7.57
C PHE A 35 5.78 2.78 -8.60
N TRP A 36 6.88 3.43 -8.24
CA TRP A 36 7.50 4.47 -9.06
C TRP A 36 6.49 5.59 -9.40
N GLU A 37 6.15 5.77 -10.68
CA GLU A 37 5.16 6.76 -11.14
C GLU A 37 3.74 6.17 -11.28
N ASP A 38 3.58 4.87 -11.02
CA ASP A 38 2.32 4.18 -11.18
C ASP A 38 1.64 3.88 -9.84
N PHE A 39 0.35 3.57 -9.92
CA PHE A 39 -0.51 3.26 -8.78
C PHE A 39 -1.05 1.84 -8.91
N VAL A 40 -1.08 1.12 -7.79
CA VAL A 40 -1.53 -0.27 -7.77
C VAL A 40 -2.53 -0.52 -6.66
N ILE A 41 -3.46 -1.43 -6.92
CA ILE A 41 -4.37 -1.99 -5.92
C ILE A 41 -3.95 -3.43 -5.66
N CYS A 42 -3.77 -3.79 -4.39
CA CYS A 42 -3.48 -5.15 -3.98
C CYS A 42 -4.33 -5.59 -2.78
N GLY A 43 -4.30 -6.89 -2.49
CA GLY A 43 -4.93 -7.48 -1.31
C GLY A 43 -3.99 -7.60 -0.11
N ILE A 44 -4.51 -8.18 0.96
CA ILE A 44 -3.76 -8.45 2.20
C ILE A 44 -2.56 -9.36 1.96
N GLU A 45 -2.58 -10.17 0.90
CA GLU A 45 -1.50 -11.06 0.49
C GLU A 45 -0.21 -10.29 0.18
N TYR A 46 -0.32 -9.16 -0.53
CA TYR A 46 0.84 -8.32 -0.82
C TYR A 46 1.32 -7.59 0.44
N ILE A 47 0.40 -7.18 1.32
CA ILE A 47 0.76 -6.54 2.59
C ILE A 47 1.47 -7.51 3.54
N ARG A 48 1.08 -8.79 3.56
CA ARG A 48 1.78 -9.88 4.25
C ARG A 48 3.18 -10.11 3.69
N LEU A 49 3.34 -10.07 2.36
CA LEU A 49 4.66 -10.13 1.72
C LEU A 49 5.57 -8.99 2.19
N LEU A 50 5.01 -7.81 2.46
CA LEU A 50 5.72 -6.66 3.03
C LEU A 50 5.95 -6.77 4.54
N LYS A 51 5.37 -7.76 5.23
CA LYS A 51 5.34 -7.90 6.70
C LYS A 51 4.75 -6.67 7.39
N LEU A 52 3.71 -6.09 6.78
CA LEU A 52 2.99 -4.92 7.29
C LEU A 52 1.54 -5.26 7.69
N ASP A 53 1.15 -6.52 7.65
CA ASP A 53 -0.23 -6.97 7.90
C ASP A 53 -0.63 -6.91 9.38
N SER A 54 0.33 -6.91 10.30
CA SER A 54 0.06 -6.75 11.74
C SER A 54 -0.35 -5.33 12.14
N TYR A 55 -0.23 -4.35 11.24
CA TYR A 55 -0.51 -2.93 11.48
C TYR A 55 -1.92 -2.54 11.01
N THR A 56 -2.91 -3.39 11.34
CA THR A 56 -4.29 -3.26 10.86
C THR A 56 -4.90 -1.91 11.22
N GLU A 57 -4.62 -1.40 12.41
CA GLU A 57 -5.18 -0.13 12.87
C GLU A 57 -4.57 1.05 12.11
N GLU A 58 -3.27 1.04 11.87
CA GLU A 58 -2.60 2.08 11.10
C GLU A 58 -3.09 2.09 9.65
N TRP A 59 -3.23 0.91 9.03
CA TRP A 59 -3.80 0.79 7.69
C TRP A 59 -5.23 1.32 7.61
N ARG A 60 -6.05 1.01 8.62
CA ARG A 60 -7.43 1.53 8.73
C ARG A 60 -7.45 3.05 8.86
N LEU A 61 -6.57 3.62 9.69
CA LEU A 61 -6.50 5.06 9.95
C LEU A 61 -6.05 5.88 8.72
N ILE A 62 -5.25 5.29 7.83
CA ILE A 62 -4.89 5.92 6.55
C ILE A 62 -5.87 5.57 5.41
N GLU A 63 -7.01 4.96 5.73
CA GLU A 63 -8.03 4.50 4.76
C GLU A 63 -7.46 3.58 3.68
N TYR A 64 -6.43 2.80 4.04
CA TYR A 64 -5.70 1.90 3.13
C TYR A 64 -5.12 2.62 1.89
N ASN A 65 -4.99 3.95 1.95
CA ASN A 65 -4.42 4.79 0.90
C ASN A 65 -3.03 5.27 1.33
N TRP A 66 -1.99 4.66 0.76
CA TRP A 66 -0.61 5.03 1.06
C TRP A 66 -0.21 6.40 0.46
N ILE A 67 -0.89 6.85 -0.60
CA ILE A 67 -0.53 8.05 -1.36
C ILE A 67 -1.07 9.30 -0.68
N GLU A 68 -2.35 9.28 -0.30
CA GLU A 68 -3.02 10.37 0.42
C GLU A 68 -3.56 9.85 1.76
N PRO A 69 -2.69 9.65 2.76
CA PRO A 69 -3.09 9.11 4.04
C PRO A 69 -3.94 10.12 4.83
N LYS A 70 -5.09 9.69 5.35
CA LYS A 70 -5.92 10.54 6.22
C LYS A 70 -5.36 10.78 7.62
N ASN A 71 -4.38 9.99 8.05
CA ASN A 71 -3.77 10.11 9.37
C ASN A 71 -2.24 10.05 9.25
N GLU A 72 -1.60 11.21 9.40
CA GLU A 72 -0.15 11.35 9.26
C GLU A 72 0.63 10.53 10.30
N TYR A 73 0.14 10.44 11.54
CA TYR A 73 0.81 9.67 12.60
C TYR A 73 0.78 8.16 12.33
N ALA A 74 -0.37 7.63 11.90
CA ALA A 74 -0.51 6.24 11.50
C ALA A 74 0.36 5.92 10.27
N TYR A 75 0.37 6.82 9.28
CA TYR A 75 1.22 6.71 8.11
C TYR A 75 2.70 6.67 8.50
N GLN A 76 3.16 7.58 9.36
CA GLN A 76 4.56 7.61 9.79
C GLN A 76 4.96 6.31 10.46
N ARG A 77 4.11 5.74 11.34
CA ARG A 77 4.39 4.45 11.97
C ARG A 77 4.50 3.30 10.96
N LEU A 78 3.61 3.26 9.95
CA LEU A 78 3.70 2.29 8.85
C LEU A 78 4.96 2.50 8.00
N TYR A 79 5.29 3.75 7.70
CA TYR A 79 6.43 4.14 6.89
C TYR A 79 7.75 3.73 7.54
N ASP A 80 7.93 3.99 8.84
CA ASP A 80 9.11 3.57 9.60
C ASP A 80 9.30 2.06 9.55
N LYS A 81 8.20 1.30 9.60
CA LYS A 81 8.24 -0.16 9.50
C LYS A 81 8.54 -0.64 8.09
N ALA A 82 7.98 0.00 7.08
CA ALA A 82 8.28 -0.29 5.68
C ALA A 82 9.77 -0.05 5.36
N ILE A 83 10.36 1.03 5.90
CA ILE A 83 11.81 1.30 5.80
C ILE A 83 12.62 0.15 6.41
N LEU A 84 12.29 -0.25 7.64
CA LEU A 84 13.04 -1.31 8.32
C LEU A 84 12.97 -2.64 7.55
N GLN A 85 11.79 -3.01 7.05
CA GLN A 85 11.62 -4.22 6.23
C GLN A 85 12.29 -4.10 4.85
N TYR A 86 12.52 -2.90 4.36
CA TYR A 86 13.24 -2.67 3.11
C TYR A 86 14.73 -2.94 3.23
N TYR A 87 15.35 -2.60 4.36
CA TYR A 87 16.79 -2.81 4.59
C TYR A 87 17.18 -4.20 5.08
N LEU A 88 16.21 -4.99 5.57
CA LEU A 88 16.43 -6.36 6.05
C LEU A 88 16.46 -7.41 4.91
N LEU A 89 16.26 -6.99 3.66
CA LEU A 89 16.19 -7.82 2.45
C LEU A 89 17.10 -7.23 1.37
#